data_AF-A0A2M8VR13-F1
#
_entry.id   AF-A0A2M8VR13-F1
#
_cell.length_a   1.000
_cell.length_b   1.000
_cell.length_c   1.000
_cell.angle_alpha   90.00
_cell.angle_beta   90.00
_cell.angle_gamma   90.00
#
_symmetry.space_group_name_H-M   'P 1'
#
loop_
_entity.id
_entity.type
_entity.pdbx_description
1 polymer ?
#
loop_
_entity_poly.entity_id
_entity_poly.type
_entity_poly.pdbx_seq_one_letter_code
_entity_poly.pdbx_strand_id
1 'polypeptide(L)'
;MDIKGRILQSLRPRRDGLLLRSDVKSFGSPSQVSAALHSLVEGGQIERLDRGIYAKPAMVMQLGKESLLESAAFKVERLRSQLVHRNKRVRLTLTAQYVRNLAKSKGVLFNPIYVDRWASSVTKLAGDEVKSDPTDDLLVALTRSGKMTPKDMVALVIKHHKDLKRV
;
A
#
# COMPACT_ATOMS: atom_id res chain seq x y z
N MET A 1 -6.08 -6.40 -24.65
CA MET A 1 -4.82 -7.13 -24.37
C MET A 1 -5.01 -8.02 -23.16
N ASP A 2 -4.61 -9.28 -23.24
CA ASP A 2 -4.64 -10.23 -22.12
C ASP A 2 -3.54 -9.91 -21.08
N ILE A 3 -3.73 -10.36 -19.83
CA ILE A 3 -2.82 -10.12 -18.70
C ILE A 3 -1.42 -10.69 -19.00
N LYS A 4 -1.34 -11.87 -19.63
CA LYS A 4 -0.08 -12.49 -20.06
C LYS A 4 0.72 -11.57 -20.99
N GLY A 5 0.05 -11.00 -21.98
CA GLY A 5 0.65 -10.06 -22.93
C GLY A 5 1.18 -8.80 -22.25
N ARG A 6 0.44 -8.25 -21.28
CA ARG A 6 0.88 -7.08 -20.49
C ARG A 6 2.12 -7.39 -19.67
N ILE A 7 2.19 -8.57 -19.05
CA ILE A 7 3.36 -9.02 -18.29
C ILE A 7 4.60 -9.10 -19.21
N LEU A 8 4.47 -9.75 -20.37
CA LEU A 8 5.57 -9.86 -21.33
C LEU A 8 6.00 -8.50 -21.89
N GLN A 9 5.05 -7.62 -22.19
CA GLN A 9 5.34 -6.25 -22.64
C GLN A 9 6.09 -5.45 -21.57
N SER A 10 5.75 -5.63 -20.29
CA SER A 10 6.46 -4.99 -19.17
C SER A 10 7.88 -5.53 -18.97
N LEU A 11 8.14 -6.77 -19.40
CA LEU A 11 9.42 -7.44 -19.34
C LEU A 11 10.36 -7.05 -20.48
N ARG A 12 9.84 -6.80 -21.69
CA ARG A 12 10.67 -6.46 -22.88
C ARG A 12 11.70 -5.35 -22.62
N PRO A 13 11.33 -4.14 -22.12
CA PRO A 13 12.28 -3.03 -21.96
C PRO A 13 13.25 -3.21 -20.78
N ARG A 14 13.06 -4.21 -19.92
CA ARG A 14 13.87 -4.42 -18.72
C ARG A 14 15.20 -5.08 -19.07
N ARG A 15 16.28 -4.30 -18.93
CA ARG A 15 17.67 -4.74 -19.14
C ARG A 15 18.15 -5.70 -18.05
N ASP A 16 17.65 -5.53 -16.83
CA ASP A 16 17.88 -6.44 -15.70
C ASP A 16 17.12 -7.78 -15.85
N GLY A 17 16.12 -7.84 -16.72
CA GLY A 17 15.33 -9.05 -16.98
C GLY A 17 14.49 -9.54 -15.81
N LEU A 18 14.43 -8.78 -14.71
CA LEU A 18 13.75 -9.14 -13.47
C LEU A 18 12.30 -8.63 -13.43
N LEU A 19 11.41 -9.49 -13.00
CA LEU A 19 10.01 -9.23 -12.76
C LEU A 19 9.64 -9.59 -11.33
N LEU A 20 9.17 -8.60 -10.56
CA LEU A 20 8.60 -8.84 -9.25
C LEU A 20 7.08 -8.94 -9.35
N ARG A 21 6.46 -9.77 -8.50
CA ARG A 21 5.00 -9.84 -8.40
C ARG A 21 4.37 -8.47 -8.07
N SER A 22 5.07 -7.63 -7.32
CA SER A 22 4.65 -6.26 -7.02
C SER A 22 4.49 -5.40 -8.26
N ASP A 23 5.31 -5.64 -9.29
CA ASP A 23 5.34 -4.80 -10.51
C ASP A 23 4.10 -5.02 -11.38
N VAL A 24 3.49 -6.20 -11.27
CA VAL A 24 2.32 -6.63 -12.05
C VAL A 24 1.03 -6.62 -11.23
N LYS A 25 1.08 -6.11 -9.99
CA LYS A 25 -0.08 -6.07 -9.09
C LYS A 25 -1.25 -5.28 -9.67
N SER A 26 -0.99 -4.25 -10.48
CA SER A 26 -2.01 -3.41 -11.11
C SER A 26 -2.58 -3.99 -12.42
N PHE A 27 -2.10 -5.17 -12.86
CA PHE A 27 -2.52 -5.73 -14.15
C PHE A 27 -3.83 -6.53 -14.06
N GLY A 28 -4.28 -6.88 -12.85
CA GLY A 28 -5.54 -7.57 -12.60
C GLY A 28 -5.70 -7.95 -11.13
N SER A 29 -6.68 -8.80 -10.82
CA SER A 29 -6.87 -9.31 -9.45
C SER A 29 -5.70 -10.22 -9.03
N PRO A 30 -5.44 -10.40 -7.71
CA PRO A 30 -4.34 -11.25 -7.24
C PRO A 30 -4.37 -12.68 -7.81
N SER A 31 -5.57 -13.25 -7.98
CA SER A 31 -5.77 -14.60 -8.54
C SER A 31 -5.47 -14.64 -10.03
N GLN A 32 -5.96 -13.65 -10.79
CA GLN A 32 -5.69 -13.53 -12.23
C GLN A 32 -4.20 -13.35 -12.53
N VAL A 33 -3.52 -12.51 -11.76
CA VAL A 33 -2.07 -12.29 -11.89
C VAL A 33 -1.30 -13.57 -11.56
N SER A 34 -1.72 -14.31 -10.52
CA SER A 34 -1.06 -15.56 -10.14
C SER A 34 -1.24 -16.64 -11.21
N ALA A 35 -2.45 -16.78 -11.75
CA ALA A 35 -2.73 -17.71 -12.85
C ALA A 35 -1.93 -17.35 -14.11
N ALA A 36 -1.86 -16.06 -14.47
CA ALA A 36 -1.08 -15.61 -15.61
C ALA A 36 0.43 -15.90 -15.43
N LEU A 37 0.99 -15.60 -14.25
CA LEU A 37 2.39 -15.92 -13.94
C LEU A 37 2.66 -17.42 -13.98
N HIS A 38 1.75 -18.25 -13.47
CA HIS A 38 1.88 -19.71 -13.53
C HIS A 38 1.95 -20.21 -14.97
N SER A 39 1.01 -19.80 -15.82
CA SER A 39 1.01 -20.18 -17.24
C SER A 39 2.26 -19.72 -17.99
N LEU A 40 2.80 -18.54 -17.66
CA LEU A 40 4.03 -18.04 -18.30
C LEU A 40 5.27 -18.84 -17.86
N VAL A 41 5.28 -19.36 -16.62
CA VAL A 41 6.33 -20.26 -16.12
C VAL A 41 6.22 -21.63 -16.78
N GLU A 42 5.02 -22.22 -16.83
CA GLU A 42 4.80 -23.50 -17.52
C GLU A 42 5.11 -23.43 -19.01
N GLY A 43 4.79 -22.29 -19.65
CA GLY A 43 5.13 -22.04 -21.05
C GLY A 43 6.60 -21.70 -21.30
N GLY A 44 7.46 -21.68 -20.27
CA GLY A 44 8.89 -21.38 -20.38
C GLY A 44 9.22 -19.95 -20.81
N GLN A 45 8.24 -19.03 -20.76
CA GLN A 45 8.42 -17.64 -21.19
C GLN A 45 9.05 -16.77 -20.09
N ILE A 46 8.86 -17.18 -18.83
CA ILE A 46 9.54 -16.63 -17.66
C ILE A 46 10.00 -17.77 -16.76
N GLU A 47 11.08 -17.56 -16.04
CA GLU A 47 11.59 -18.52 -15.07
C GLU A 47 11.35 -18.02 -13.65
N ARG A 48 10.89 -18.90 -12.77
CA ARG A 48 10.66 -18.57 -11.36
C ARG A 48 11.95 -18.76 -10.58
N LEU A 49 12.50 -17.68 -10.04
CA LEU A 49 13.71 -17.72 -9.23
C LEU A 49 13.39 -17.98 -7.75
N ASP A 50 12.37 -17.30 -7.22
CA ASP A 50 11.89 -17.41 -5.83
C ASP A 50 10.41 -16.96 -5.71
N ARG A 51 9.86 -16.91 -4.48
CA ARG A 51 8.51 -16.46 -4.18
C ARG A 51 8.29 -15.02 -4.65
N GLY A 52 7.57 -14.88 -5.77
CA GLY A 52 7.23 -13.58 -6.34
C GLY A 52 8.37 -12.91 -7.10
N ILE A 53 9.46 -13.64 -7.37
CA ILE A 53 10.60 -13.18 -8.17
C ILE A 53 10.72 -14.06 -9.41
N TYR A 54 10.66 -13.42 -10.57
CA TYR A 54 10.71 -14.08 -11.87
C TYR A 54 11.75 -13.38 -12.76
N ALA A 55 12.27 -14.10 -13.73
CA ALA A 55 13.25 -13.56 -14.68
C ALA A 55 12.99 -14.05 -16.11
N LYS A 56 13.61 -13.35 -17.07
CA LYS A 56 13.71 -13.84 -18.44
C LYS A 56 14.65 -15.07 -18.48
N PRO A 57 14.26 -16.19 -19.11
CA PRO A 57 15.11 -17.39 -19.19
C PRO A 57 16.51 -17.11 -19.75
N ALA A 58 16.60 -16.27 -20.79
CA ALA A 58 17.88 -15.86 -21.38
C ALA A 58 18.83 -15.19 -20.36
N MET A 59 18.28 -14.40 -19.43
CA MET A 59 19.07 -13.73 -18.40
C MET A 59 19.51 -14.70 -17.31
N VAL A 60 18.69 -15.71 -16.99
CA VAL A 60 19.05 -16.76 -16.04
C VAL A 60 20.21 -17.59 -16.59
N MET A 61 20.18 -17.94 -17.87
CA MET A 61 21.29 -18.65 -18.53
C MET A 61 22.58 -17.81 -18.57
N GLN A 62 22.47 -16.49 -18.76
CA GLN A 62 23.64 -15.62 -18.92
C GLN A 62 24.32 -15.25 -17.59
N LEU A 63 23.54 -14.87 -16.58
CA LEU A 63 24.05 -14.34 -15.32
C LEU A 63 24.05 -15.36 -14.18
N GLY A 64 23.31 -16.46 -14.35
CA GLY A 64 23.06 -17.44 -13.31
C GLY A 64 21.93 -17.00 -12.36
N LYS A 65 21.34 -17.99 -11.68
CA LYS A 65 20.22 -17.78 -10.76
C LYS A 65 20.59 -16.93 -9.53
N GLU A 66 21.79 -17.13 -8.99
CA GLU A 66 22.22 -16.50 -7.73
C GLU A 66 22.44 -14.99 -7.84
N SER A 67 23.11 -14.55 -8.91
CA SER A 67 23.36 -13.12 -9.18
C SER A 67 22.06 -12.34 -9.43
N LEU A 68 21.07 -12.97 -10.07
CA LEU A 68 19.74 -12.41 -10.29
C LEU A 68 18.93 -12.32 -9.00
N LEU A 69 19.08 -13.29 -8.09
CA LEU A 69 18.46 -13.23 -6.77
C LEU A 69 19.07 -12.10 -5.93
N GLU A 70 20.38 -11.91 -5.97
CA GLU A 70 21.05 -10.80 -5.29
C GLU A 70 20.58 -9.45 -5.84
N SER A 71 20.54 -9.32 -7.17
CA SER A 71 20.00 -8.13 -7.85
C SER A 71 18.52 -7.88 -7.51
N ALA A 72 17.72 -8.93 -7.38
CA ALA A 72 16.32 -8.83 -6.96
C ALA A 72 16.19 -8.41 -5.50
N ALA A 73 17.06 -8.91 -4.61
CA ALA A 73 17.08 -8.52 -3.19
C ALA A 73 17.37 -7.02 -3.02
N PHE A 74 18.39 -6.50 -3.73
CA PHE A 74 18.67 -5.05 -3.74
C PHE A 74 17.49 -4.23 -4.26
N LYS A 75 16.79 -4.72 -5.29
CA LYS A 75 15.60 -4.04 -5.86
C LYS A 75 14.44 -4.03 -4.86
N VAL A 76 14.19 -5.13 -4.17
CA VAL A 76 13.16 -5.24 -3.12
C VAL A 76 13.48 -4.31 -1.95
N GLU A 77 14.73 -4.27 -1.51
CA GLU A 77 15.15 -3.42 -0.38
C GLU A 77 15.06 -1.93 -0.73
N ARG A 78 15.43 -1.56 -1.97
CA ARG A 78 15.22 -0.19 -2.48
C ARG A 78 13.74 0.19 -2.52
N LEU A 79 12.87 -0.70 -2.97
CA LEU A 79 11.42 -0.44 -2.96
C LEU A 79 10.87 -0.30 -1.54
N ARG A 80 11.32 -1.16 -0.61
CA ARG A 80 10.94 -1.07 0.81
C ARG A 80 11.37 0.24 1.44
N SER A 81 12.64 0.61 1.30
CA SER A 81 13.18 1.89 1.81
C SER A 81 12.48 3.09 1.18
N GLN A 82 12.18 3.08 -0.13
CA GLN A 82 11.40 4.12 -0.78
C GLN A 82 9.97 4.23 -0.26
N LEU A 83 9.29 3.12 0.01
CA LEU A 83 7.96 3.11 0.62
C LEU A 83 8.00 3.66 2.06
N VAL A 84 9.01 3.30 2.84
CA VAL A 84 9.24 3.85 4.18
C VAL A 84 9.46 5.37 4.13
N HIS A 85 10.26 5.85 3.18
CA HIS A 85 10.49 7.28 3.00
C HIS A 85 9.28 8.04 2.45
N ARG A 86 8.49 7.44 1.55
CA ARG A 86 7.20 8.01 1.09
C ARG A 86 6.21 8.14 2.24
N ASN A 87 6.08 7.10 3.08
CA ASN A 87 5.21 7.15 4.24
C ASN A 87 5.66 8.20 5.28
N LYS A 88 6.97 8.44 5.42
CA LYS A 88 7.50 9.53 6.27
C LYS A 88 7.24 10.93 5.69
N ARG A 89 7.00 11.06 4.38
CA ARG A 89 6.83 12.35 3.67
C ARG A 89 5.39 12.66 3.26
N VAL A 90 4.38 12.00 3.84
CA VAL A 90 3.04 12.59 3.82
C VAL A 90 3.16 13.87 4.65
N ARG A 91 3.22 15.03 3.99
CA ARG A 91 3.20 16.33 4.66
C ARG A 91 1.88 16.38 5.41
N LEU A 92 1.96 16.24 6.72
CA LEU A 92 0.79 16.35 7.57
C LEU A 92 0.37 17.81 7.57
N THR A 93 -0.94 18.03 7.49
CA THR A 93 -1.48 19.36 7.74
C THR A 93 -1.10 19.79 9.15
N LEU A 94 -1.03 21.10 9.39
CA LEU A 94 -0.75 21.64 10.72
C LEU A 94 -1.73 21.09 11.76
N THR A 95 -3.00 20.93 11.37
CA THR A 95 -4.04 20.33 12.21
C THR A 95 -3.76 18.84 12.48
N ALA A 96 -3.37 18.05 11.48
CA ALA A 96 -3.01 16.65 11.69
C ALA A 96 -1.79 16.47 12.61
N GLN A 97 -0.80 17.36 12.50
CA GLN A 97 0.36 17.38 13.38
C GLN A 97 -0.04 17.72 14.83
N TYR A 98 -0.90 18.73 15.02
CA TYR A 98 -1.43 19.11 16.32
C TYR A 98 -2.20 17.95 16.97
N VAL A 99 -3.14 17.33 16.26
CA VAL A 99 -3.96 16.22 16.77
C VAL A 99 -3.07 15.04 17.16
N ARG A 100 -2.06 14.70 16.35
CA ARG A 100 -1.13 13.63 16.68
C ARG A 100 -0.31 13.91 17.93
N ASN A 101 0.19 15.14 18.09
CA ASN A 101 0.94 15.54 19.28
C ASN A 101 0.03 15.53 20.53
N LEU A 102 -1.23 15.95 20.38
CA LEU A 102 -2.22 15.89 21.45
C LEU A 102 -2.52 14.44 21.84
N ALA A 103 -2.79 13.57 20.88
CA ALA A 103 -3.00 12.13 21.12
C ALA A 103 -1.80 11.49 21.84
N LYS A 104 -0.59 11.77 21.37
CA LYS A 104 0.65 11.27 21.98
C LYS A 104 0.82 11.77 23.43
N SER A 105 0.62 13.06 23.68
CA SER A 105 0.75 13.63 25.03
C SER A 105 -0.32 13.12 26.01
N LYS A 106 -1.51 12.76 25.51
CA LYS A 106 -2.60 12.20 26.31
C LYS A 106 -2.59 10.66 26.37
N GLY A 107 -1.63 10.00 25.71
CA GLY A 107 -1.54 8.54 25.67
C GLY A 107 -2.70 7.86 24.94
N VAL A 108 -3.35 8.58 24.01
CA VAL A 108 -4.53 8.08 23.29
C VAL A 108 -4.11 7.56 21.93
N LEU A 109 -4.55 6.34 21.62
CA LEU A 109 -4.42 5.73 20.30
C LEU A 109 -5.82 5.39 19.79
N PHE A 110 -6.01 5.47 18.48
CA PHE A 110 -7.24 4.96 17.87
C PHE A 110 -7.19 3.44 17.80
N ASN A 111 -8.14 2.79 18.48
CA ASN A 111 -8.41 1.37 18.34
C ASN A 111 -9.90 1.23 17.96
N PRO A 112 -10.23 0.69 16.76
CA PRO A 112 -11.60 0.57 16.32
C PRO A 112 -12.36 -0.44 17.18
N ILE A 113 -13.42 0.03 17.83
CA ILE A 113 -14.31 -0.81 18.66
C ILE A 113 -15.36 -1.49 17.80
N TYR A 114 -16.20 -2.33 18.41
CA TYR A 114 -17.28 -3.04 17.74
C TYR A 114 -18.17 -2.10 16.91
N VAL A 115 -18.55 -0.96 17.46
CA VAL A 115 -19.41 0.04 16.78
C VAL A 115 -18.74 0.59 15.52
N ASP A 116 -17.43 0.90 15.57
CA ASP A 116 -16.68 1.41 14.41
C ASP A 116 -16.63 0.37 13.28
N ARG A 117 -16.41 -0.91 13.64
CA ARG A 117 -16.35 -2.03 12.68
C ARG A 117 -17.72 -2.36 12.10
N TRP A 118 -18.76 -2.30 12.93
CA TRP A 118 -20.14 -2.50 12.50
C TRP A 118 -20.53 -1.43 11.48
N ALA A 119 -20.28 -0.16 11.79
CA ALA A 119 -20.55 0.95 10.87
C ALA A 119 -19.83 0.75 9.52
N SER A 120 -18.53 0.45 9.54
CA SER A 120 -17.77 0.16 8.31
C SER A 120 -18.36 -1.00 7.49
N SER A 121 -18.85 -2.04 8.16
CA SER A 121 -19.43 -3.22 7.49
C SER A 121 -20.77 -2.89 6.85
N VAL A 122 -21.64 -2.16 7.55
CA VAL A 122 -22.94 -1.75 7.02
C VAL A 122 -22.78 -0.79 5.84
N THR A 123 -21.86 0.18 5.92
CA THR A 123 -21.61 1.10 4.80
C THR A 123 -21.11 0.37 3.56
N LYS A 124 -20.20 -0.61 3.73
CA LYS A 124 -19.76 -1.47 2.63
C LYS A 124 -20.90 -2.30 2.02
N LEU A 125 -21.79 -2.83 2.86
CA LEU A 125 -22.95 -3.60 2.38
C LEU A 125 -23.95 -2.73 1.61
N ALA A 126 -24.06 -1.45 1.97
CA ALA A 126 -24.85 -0.47 1.22
C ALA A 126 -24.23 -0.07 -0.12
N GLY A 127 -23.04 -0.58 -0.44
CA GLY A 127 -22.30 -0.26 -1.68
C GLY A 127 -21.38 0.95 -1.56
N ASP A 128 -21.30 1.58 -0.39
CA ASP A 128 -20.46 2.74 -0.15
C ASP A 128 -19.08 2.33 0.39
N GLU A 129 -18.02 2.94 -0.14
CA GLU A 129 -16.66 2.77 0.39
C GLU A 129 -16.28 3.97 1.28
N VAL A 130 -15.98 3.72 2.55
CA VAL A 130 -15.46 4.73 3.48
C VAL A 130 -13.97 4.51 3.70
N LYS A 131 -13.17 5.51 3.33
CA LYS A 131 -11.75 5.58 3.71
C LYS A 131 -11.65 6.40 4.99
N SER A 132 -11.21 5.79 6.08
CA SER A 132 -11.01 6.53 7.34
C SER A 132 -9.74 7.39 7.26
N ASP A 133 -9.84 8.65 7.69
CA ASP A 133 -8.68 9.52 7.84
C ASP A 133 -8.05 9.25 9.22
N PRO A 134 -6.74 8.93 9.31
CA PRO A 134 -6.07 8.70 10.59
C PRO A 134 -6.18 9.87 11.58
N THR A 135 -6.36 11.10 11.09
CA THR A 135 -6.55 12.30 11.93
C THR A 135 -7.95 12.31 12.54
N ASP A 136 -8.98 12.03 11.74
CA ASP A 136 -10.37 11.97 12.20
C ASP A 136 -10.56 10.80 13.19
N ASP A 137 -9.93 9.66 12.92
CA ASP A 137 -9.89 8.50 13.81
C ASP A 137 -9.30 8.87 15.19
N LEU A 138 -8.19 9.63 15.23
CA LEU A 138 -7.60 10.12 16.48
C LEU A 138 -8.50 11.11 17.21
N LEU A 139 -9.21 11.98 16.49
CA LEU A 139 -10.16 12.93 17.05
C LEU A 139 -11.34 12.20 17.72
N VAL A 140 -11.86 11.15 17.08
CA VAL A 140 -12.88 10.27 17.67
C VAL A 140 -12.35 9.60 18.94
N ALA A 141 -11.13 9.05 18.90
CA ALA A 141 -10.52 8.41 20.08
C ALA A 141 -10.29 9.39 21.25
N LEU A 142 -9.81 10.60 20.96
CA LEU A 142 -9.60 11.66 21.95
C LEU A 142 -10.92 12.08 22.61
N THR A 143 -11.99 12.16 21.83
CA THR A 143 -13.32 12.50 22.34
C THR A 143 -13.90 11.37 23.18
N ARG A 144 -13.80 10.13 22.70
CA ARG A 144 -14.28 8.93 23.41
C ARG A 144 -13.54 8.69 24.72
N SER A 145 -12.27 9.06 24.81
CA SER A 145 -11.47 8.98 26.05
C SER A 145 -11.70 10.15 27.02
N GLY A 146 -12.59 11.09 26.69
CA GLY A 146 -12.89 12.26 27.50
C GLY A 146 -11.75 13.29 27.55
N LYS A 147 -10.75 13.18 26.66
CA LYS A 147 -9.60 14.11 26.59
C LYS A 147 -9.85 15.31 25.68
N MET A 148 -11.00 15.35 25.01
CA MET A 148 -11.45 16.40 24.12
C MET A 148 -12.98 16.50 24.19
N THR A 149 -13.52 17.71 24.09
CA THR A 149 -14.98 17.88 24.02
C THR A 149 -15.49 17.59 22.60
N PRO A 150 -16.74 17.12 22.43
CA PRO A 150 -17.33 16.93 21.10
C PRO A 150 -17.32 18.20 20.24
N LYS A 151 -17.45 19.38 20.87
CA LYS A 151 -17.42 20.68 20.19
C LYS A 151 -16.03 20.97 19.61
N ASP A 152 -14.97 20.72 20.37
CA ASP A 152 -13.59 20.91 19.92
C ASP A 152 -13.22 19.91 18.83
N MET A 153 -13.71 18.69 18.95
CA MET A 153 -13.55 17.66 17.93
C MET A 153 -14.10 18.12 16.58
N VAL A 154 -15.36 18.56 16.53
CA VAL A 154 -15.99 19.04 15.28
C VAL A 154 -15.22 20.22 14.69
N ALA A 155 -14.78 21.16 15.54
CA ALA A 155 -13.97 22.29 15.08
C ALA A 155 -12.65 21.84 14.43
N LEU A 156 -11.98 20.84 15.01
CA LEU A 156 -10.74 20.27 14.47
C LEU A 156 -10.96 19.45 13.19
N VAL A 157 -12.06 18.68 13.09
CA VAL A 157 -12.43 17.97 11.84
C VAL A 157 -12.64 18.96 10.71
N ILE A 158 -13.44 20.02 10.93
CA ILE A 158 -13.70 21.05 9.92
C ILE A 158 -12.39 21.73 9.50
N LYS A 159 -11.54 22.06 10.46
CA LYS A 159 -10.24 22.68 10.18
C LYS A 159 -9.32 21.74 9.39
N HIS A 160 -9.27 20.47 9.77
CA HIS A 160 -8.48 19.44 9.10
C HIS A 160 -8.92 19.27 7.63
N HIS A 161 -10.22 19.14 7.38
CA HIS A 161 -10.76 19.01 6.03
C HIS A 161 -10.55 20.28 5.18
N LYS A 162 -10.57 21.46 5.81
CA LYS A 162 -10.20 22.73 5.13
C LYS A 162 -8.72 22.73 4.75
N ASP A 163 -7.84 22.26 5.63
CA ASP A 163 -6.40 22.19 5.34
C ASP A 163 -6.12 21.18 4.21
N LEU A 164 -6.81 20.04 4.17
CA LEU A 164 -6.67 19.04 3.10
C LEU A 164 -7.09 19.58 1.72
N LYS A 165 -8.08 20.46 1.66
CA LYS A 165 -8.51 21.10 0.40
C LYS A 165 -7.56 22.19 -0.10
N ARG A 166 -6.61 22.64 0.73
CA ARG A 166 -5.66 23.72 0.42
C ARG A 166 -4.27 23.20 0.00
N VAL A 167 -4.02 21.90 0.13
CA VAL A 167 -2.76 21.21 -0.22
C VAL A 167 -2.90 20.56 -1.59
#